data_AF-A0A657PQ90-F1
#
_entry.id   AF-A0A657PQ90-F1
#
_cell.length_a   1.000
_cell.length_b   1.000
_cell.length_c   1.000
_cell.angle_alpha   90.00
_cell.angle_beta   90.00
_cell.angle_gamma   90.00
#
_symmetry.space_group_name_H-M   'P 1'
#
loop_
_entity.id
_entity.type
_entity.pdbx_description
1 polymer ?
#
loop_
_entity_poly.entity_id
_entity_poly.type
_entity_poly.pdbx_seq_one_letter_code
_entity_poly.pdbx_strand_id
1 'polypeptide(L)'
;MLDYFDTHQATFWYAIGFLLLVVETMAFGLTTMFLLFTGIGGILTGLLMTTGLLTETWSHGIASFGIASALSAVVLWRPLKRLQDRKAPDLSQSSDLIGYRFRLEQTVSAGQPGRTRYSGIEWR
;
A
#
# COMPACT_ATOMS: atom_id res chain seq x y z
N MET A 1 35.58 -12.25 4.96
CA MET A 1 34.16 -11.81 5.00
C MET A 1 33.37 -12.32 3.81
N LEU A 2 33.87 -12.22 2.58
CA LEU A 2 33.17 -12.75 1.40
C LEU A 2 32.97 -14.27 1.45
N ASP A 3 33.97 -15.03 1.91
CA ASP A 3 33.86 -16.50 2.08
C ASP A 3 32.76 -16.93 3.07
N TYR A 4 32.45 -16.07 4.06
CA TYR A 4 31.39 -16.36 5.03
C TYR A 4 30.01 -16.37 4.36
N PHE A 5 29.76 -15.42 3.45
CA PHE A 5 28.51 -15.34 2.69
C PHE A 5 28.41 -16.43 1.63
N ASP A 6 29.54 -16.88 1.08
CA ASP A 6 29.55 -17.99 0.14
C ASP A 6 29.23 -19.32 0.84
N THR A 7 29.66 -19.46 2.10
CA THR A 7 29.36 -20.63 2.94
C THR A 7 27.96 -20.58 3.55
N HIS A 8 27.37 -19.39 3.74
CA HIS A 8 26.06 -19.20 4.39
C HIS A 8 25.13 -18.36 3.51
N GLN A 9 24.80 -18.87 2.33
CA GLN A 9 23.99 -18.13 1.37
C GLN A 9 22.56 -17.88 1.87
N ALA A 10 21.98 -18.81 2.60
CA ALA A 10 20.66 -18.60 3.20
C ALA A 10 20.64 -17.38 4.15
N THR A 11 21.66 -17.25 5.01
CA THR A 11 21.80 -16.11 5.93
C THR A 11 21.98 -14.79 5.18
N PHE A 12 22.71 -14.80 4.06
CA PHE A 12 22.83 -13.63 3.19
C PHE A 12 21.46 -13.17 2.67
N TRP A 13 20.64 -14.10 2.15
CA TRP A 13 19.32 -13.80 1.61
C TRP A 13 18.33 -13.29 2.67
N TYR A 14 18.41 -13.83 3.90
CA TYR A 14 17.65 -13.27 5.01
C TYR A 14 18.09 -11.86 5.36
N ALA A 15 19.40 -11.62 5.49
CA ALA A 15 19.94 -10.32 5.86
C ALA A 15 19.53 -9.23 4.85
N ILE A 16 19.68 -9.51 3.54
CA ILE A 16 19.26 -8.56 2.51
C ILE A 16 17.74 -8.37 2.51
N GLY A 17 16.97 -9.45 2.68
CA GLY A 17 15.52 -9.40 2.73
C GLY A 17 14.99 -8.51 3.86
N PHE A 18 15.49 -8.72 5.08
CA PHE A 18 15.12 -7.88 6.23
C PHE A 18 15.61 -6.44 6.09
N LEU A 19 16.82 -6.22 5.58
CA LEU A 19 17.34 -4.88 5.34
C LEU A 19 16.42 -4.09 4.39
N LEU A 20 16.01 -4.69 3.28
CA LEU A 20 15.09 -4.07 2.32
C LEU A 20 13.73 -3.73 2.97
N LEU A 21 13.20 -4.61 3.83
CA LEU A 21 11.96 -4.34 4.56
C LEU A 21 12.09 -3.18 5.55
N VAL A 22 13.21 -3.11 6.29
CA VAL A 22 13.48 -2.00 7.20
C VAL A 22 13.58 -0.69 6.42
N VAL A 23 14.31 -0.69 5.31
CA VAL A 23 14.46 0.51 4.47
C VAL A 23 13.12 0.96 3.89
N GLU A 24 12.30 0.05 3.37
CA GLU A 24 10.98 0.41 2.84
C GLU A 24 10.07 1.03 3.90
N THR A 25 10.01 0.42 5.08
CA THR A 25 9.12 0.85 6.15
C THR A 25 9.58 2.16 6.78
N MET A 26 10.89 2.37 6.94
CA MET A 26 11.43 3.59 7.54
C MET A 26 11.53 4.76 6.56
N ALA A 27 11.97 4.54 5.31
CA ALA A 27 12.22 5.62 4.36
C ALA A 27 11.00 5.97 3.49
N PHE A 28 10.23 4.96 3.03
CA PHE A 28 9.17 5.15 2.03
C PHE A 28 7.75 4.95 2.58
N GLY A 29 7.61 4.41 3.79
CA GLY A 29 6.30 4.25 4.45
C GLY A 29 5.33 3.38 3.65
N LEU A 30 5.83 2.35 2.96
CA LEU A 30 5.09 1.45 2.06
C LEU A 30 4.56 2.09 0.76
N THR A 31 5.02 3.28 0.37
CA THR A 31 4.55 3.96 -0.84
C THR A 31 5.03 3.27 -2.12
N THR A 32 6.29 2.84 -2.16
CA THR A 32 6.91 2.31 -3.39
C THR A 32 6.61 0.82 -3.59
N MET A 33 6.28 0.07 -2.52
CA MET A 33 5.94 -1.36 -2.45
C MET A 33 6.97 -2.36 -3.04
N PHE A 34 7.83 -1.91 -3.95
CA PHE A 34 8.83 -2.72 -4.65
C PHE A 34 9.86 -3.31 -3.70
N LEU A 35 10.36 -2.51 -2.75
CA LEU A 35 11.29 -2.97 -1.71
C LEU A 35 10.62 -3.96 -0.75
N LEU A 36 9.30 -3.85 -0.53
CA LEU A 36 8.55 -4.83 0.24
C LEU A 36 8.50 -6.18 -0.48
N PHE A 37 8.15 -6.21 -1.77
CA PHE A 37 8.08 -7.46 -2.52
C PHE A 37 9.43 -8.13 -2.68
N THR A 38 10.47 -7.36 -2.95
CA THR A 38 11.85 -7.87 -3.04
C THR A 38 12.38 -8.30 -1.68
N GLY A 39 12.06 -7.59 -0.59
CA GLY A 39 12.41 -8.00 0.77
C GLY A 39 11.78 -9.35 1.15
N ILE A 40 10.49 -9.54 0.86
CA ILE A 40 9.78 -10.82 1.05
C ILE A 40 10.39 -11.91 0.16
N GLY A 41 10.72 -11.60 -1.10
CA GLY A 41 11.37 -12.53 -2.02
C GLY A 41 12.73 -13.02 -1.52
N GLY A 42 13.51 -12.14 -0.87
CA GLY A 42 14.77 -12.48 -0.19
C GLY A 42 14.56 -13.46 0.95
N ILE A 43 13.59 -13.18 1.83
CA ILE A 43 13.26 -14.06 2.96
C ILE A 43 12.76 -15.43 2.49
N LEU A 44 11.89 -15.46 1.47
CA LEU A 44 11.41 -16.72 0.89
C LEU A 44 12.54 -17.52 0.26
N THR A 45 13.49 -16.86 -0.40
CA THR A 45 14.66 -17.53 -1.00
C THR A 45 15.57 -18.11 0.09
N GLY A 46 15.82 -17.35 1.16
CA GLY A 46 16.53 -17.88 2.34
C GLY A 46 15.81 -19.07 2.95
N LEU A 47 14.47 -19.02 3.04
CA LEU A 47 13.64 -20.11 3.56
C LEU A 47 13.75 -21.37 2.71
N LEU A 48 13.66 -21.23 1.39
CA LEU A 48 13.80 -22.33 0.46
C LEU A 48 15.20 -22.98 0.51
N MET A 49 16.25 -22.19 0.74
CA MET A 49 17.60 -22.73 0.98
C MET A 49 17.69 -23.46 2.32
N THR A 50 17.18 -22.88 3.42
CA THR A 50 17.23 -23.54 4.74
C THR A 50 16.40 -24.82 4.84
N THR A 51 15.35 -24.95 4.04
CA THR A 51 14.52 -26.17 3.98
C THR A 51 15.15 -27.27 3.12
N GLY A 52 16.30 -26.99 2.49
CA GLY A 52 16.99 -27.92 1.60
C GLY A 52 16.28 -28.14 0.26
N LEU A 53 15.23 -27.37 -0.04
CA LEU A 53 14.53 -27.43 -1.34
C LEU A 53 15.38 -26.86 -2.48
N LEU A 54 16.27 -25.92 -2.16
CA LEU A 54 17.19 -25.31 -3.12
C LEU A 54 18.64 -25.50 -2.68
N THR A 55 19.49 -25.89 -3.62
CA THR A 55 20.94 -25.94 -3.43
C THR A 55 21.48 -24.53 -3.20
N GLU A 56 22.31 -24.37 -2.17
CA GLU A 56 23.01 -23.11 -1.83
C GLU A 56 24.05 -22.76 -2.90
N THR A 57 23.57 -22.27 -4.03
CA THR A 57 24.38 -21.72 -5.11
C THR A 57 23.81 -20.38 -5.56
N TRP A 58 24.70 -19.46 -5.93
CA TRP A 58 24.33 -18.09 -6.35
C TRP A 58 23.32 -18.06 -7.49
N SER A 59 23.46 -18.91 -8.49
CA SER A 59 22.55 -18.98 -9.64
C SER A 59 21.12 -19.33 -9.22
N HIS A 60 20.98 -20.33 -8.35
CA HIS A 60 19.69 -20.75 -7.81
C HIS A 60 19.09 -19.69 -6.88
N GLY A 61 19.92 -19.05 -6.05
CA GLY A 61 19.50 -17.93 -5.21
C GLY A 61 18.91 -16.77 -6.00
N ILE A 62 19.61 -16.28 -7.02
CA ILE A 62 19.14 -15.15 -7.83
C ILE A 62 17.86 -15.50 -8.60
N ALA A 63 17.79 -16.71 -9.18
CA ALA A 63 16.60 -17.16 -9.89
C ALA A 63 15.38 -17.28 -8.96
N SER A 64 15.56 -17.94 -7.82
CA SER A 64 14.52 -18.06 -6.80
C SER A 64 14.08 -16.70 -6.27
N PHE A 65 15.03 -15.80 -6.03
CA PHE A 65 14.75 -14.43 -5.56
C PHE A 65 13.86 -13.67 -6.53
N GLY A 66 14.18 -13.70 -7.83
CA GLY A 66 13.35 -13.05 -8.85
C GLY A 66 11.94 -13.62 -8.91
N ILE A 67 11.81 -14.95 -8.91
CA ILE A 67 10.52 -15.64 -8.95
C ILE A 67 9.70 -15.35 -7.69
N ALA A 68 10.31 -15.48 -6.51
CA ALA A 68 9.64 -15.24 -5.23
C ALA A 68 9.20 -13.78 -5.08
N SER A 69 10.02 -12.83 -5.55
CA SER A 69 9.67 -11.40 -5.57
C SER A 69 8.49 -11.12 -6.50
N ALA A 70 8.50 -11.68 -7.71
CA ALA A 70 7.41 -11.53 -8.67
C ALA A 70 6.12 -12.17 -8.15
N LEU A 71 6.20 -13.38 -7.58
CA LEU A 71 5.06 -14.06 -6.99
C LEU A 71 4.47 -13.26 -5.82
N SER A 72 5.34 -12.75 -4.94
CA SER A 72 4.94 -11.89 -3.83
C SER A 72 4.23 -10.64 -4.33
N ALA A 73 4.76 -9.99 -5.38
CA ALA A 73 4.10 -8.85 -6.00
C ALA A 73 2.70 -9.22 -6.51
N VAL A 74 2.55 -10.28 -7.31
CA VAL A 74 1.24 -10.68 -7.86
C VAL A 74 0.22 -10.99 -6.77
N VAL A 75 0.62 -11.69 -5.71
CA VAL A 75 -0.27 -12.11 -4.62
C VAL A 75 -0.67 -10.92 -3.73
N LEU A 76 0.31 -10.08 -3.35
CA LEU A 76 0.11 -9.03 -2.36
C LEU A 76 -0.29 -7.68 -2.97
N TRP A 77 -0.14 -7.47 -4.29
CA TRP A 77 -0.46 -6.20 -4.94
C TRP A 77 -1.90 -5.74 -4.71
N ARG A 78 -2.87 -6.63 -4.95
CA ARG A 78 -4.30 -6.31 -4.79
C ARG A 78 -4.68 -5.94 -3.34
N PRO A 79 -4.33 -6.73 -2.30
CA PRO A 79 -4.67 -6.37 -0.93
C PRO A 79 -3.94 -5.10 -0.46
N LEU A 80 -2.66 -4.93 -0.78
CA LEU A 80 -1.91 -3.72 -0.41
C LEU A 80 -2.49 -2.47 -1.06
N LYS A 81 -2.85 -2.53 -2.35
CA LYS A 81 -3.49 -1.41 -3.04
C LYS A 81 -4.82 -1.03 -2.38
N ARG A 82 -5.64 -2.01 -1.99
CA ARG A 82 -6.90 -1.76 -1.25
C ARG A 82 -6.68 -1.08 0.10
N LEU A 83 -5.59 -1.38 0.79
CA LEU A 83 -5.25 -0.74 2.07
C LEU A 83 -4.80 0.71 1.87
N GLN A 84 -4.14 1.02 0.75
CA GLN A 84 -3.74 2.39 0.41
C GLN A 84 -4.89 3.24 -0.13
N ASP A 85 -5.80 2.65 -0.93
CA ASP A 85 -6.96 3.34 -1.52
C ASP A 85 -8.01 3.77 -0.47
N ARG A 86 -7.85 3.40 0.81
CA ARG A 86 -8.71 3.87 1.92
C ARG A 86 -8.51 5.34 2.29
N LYS A 87 -7.73 6.12 1.54
CA LYS A 87 -7.60 7.57 1.71
C LYS A 87 -8.46 8.35 0.70
N ALA A 88 -9.73 8.44 1.02
CA ALA A 88 -10.49 9.68 1.14
C ALA A 88 -11.91 9.26 1.57
N PRO A 89 -12.51 9.85 2.62
CA PRO A 89 -13.96 9.89 2.66
C PRO A 89 -14.39 10.48 1.33
N ASP A 90 -15.30 9.82 0.64
CA ASP A 90 -15.94 10.39 -0.52
C ASP A 90 -16.70 11.64 -0.05
N LEU A 91 -16.04 12.80 -0.12
CA LEU A 91 -16.62 14.11 0.17
C LEU A 91 -17.71 14.46 -0.85
N SER A 92 -17.97 13.60 -1.85
CA SER A 92 -18.83 13.98 -2.95
C SER A 92 -20.32 13.87 -2.68
N GLN A 93 -20.86 13.03 -1.78
CA GLN A 93 -22.31 12.93 -1.64
C GLN A 93 -22.82 12.52 -0.25
N SER A 94 -22.71 13.42 0.71
CA SER A 94 -23.83 13.60 1.63
C SER A 94 -24.17 15.07 1.61
N SER A 95 -25.19 15.42 0.82
CA SER A 95 -25.87 16.70 1.02
C SER A 95 -26.45 16.64 2.43
N ASP A 96 -25.71 17.18 3.39
CA ASP A 96 -26.05 17.25 4.82
C ASP A 96 -27.31 18.09 5.08
N LEU A 97 -27.92 18.60 4.01
CA LEU A 97 -29.15 19.38 3.98
C LEU A 97 -30.38 18.53 3.63
N ILE A 98 -30.21 17.26 3.20
CA ILE A 98 -31.34 16.36 2.89
C ILE A 98 -32.10 16.07 4.20
N GLY A 99 -33.33 16.56 4.28
CA GLY A 99 -34.21 16.41 5.46
C GLY A 99 -34.39 17.68 6.29
N TYR A 100 -33.57 18.71 6.08
CA TYR A 100 -33.78 20.00 6.71
C TYR A 100 -34.91 20.78 6.01
N ARG A 101 -35.83 21.33 6.82
CA ARG A 101 -36.89 22.23 6.35
C ARG A 101 -36.54 23.65 6.76
N PHE A 102 -36.40 24.53 5.78
CA PHE A 102 -36.16 25.95 6.01
C PHE A 102 -37.48 26.72 5.96
N ARG A 103 -37.67 27.66 6.89
CA ARG A 103 -38.72 28.67 6.76
C ARG A 103 -38.19 29.74 5.80
N LEU A 104 -38.93 29.98 4.73
CA LEU A 104 -38.57 31.00 3.74
C LEU A 104 -38.77 32.39 4.35
N GLU A 105 -37.73 33.21 4.35
CA GLU A 105 -37.80 34.62 4.74
C GLU A 105 -38.24 35.52 3.58
N GLN A 106 -38.11 35.03 2.34
CA GLN A 106 -38.47 35.74 1.11
C GLN A 106 -39.29 34.84 0.18
N THR A 107 -40.20 35.45 -0.57
CA THR A 107 -41.01 34.76 -1.58
C THR A 107 -40.09 34.19 -2.67
N VAL A 108 -40.20 32.88 -2.92
CA VAL A 108 -39.45 32.20 -4.00
C VAL A 108 -40.35 32.07 -5.22
N SER A 109 -39.83 32.44 -6.39
CA SER A 109 -40.54 32.33 -7.67
C SER A 109 -39.61 31.71 -8.72
N ALA A 110 -40.15 31.14 -9.80
CA ALA A 110 -39.38 30.51 -10.86
C ALA A 110 -38.32 31.45 -11.51
N GLY A 111 -38.49 32.77 -11.38
CA GLY A 111 -37.52 33.79 -11.82
C GLY A 111 -36.70 34.45 -10.70
N GLN A 112 -36.93 34.11 -9.43
CA GLN A 112 -36.23 34.67 -8.27
C GLN A 112 -35.88 33.56 -7.27
N PRO A 113 -34.63 33.07 -7.29
CA PRO A 113 -34.15 32.08 -6.32
C PRO A 113 -34.25 32.63 -4.90
N GLY A 114 -34.69 31.77 -3.98
CA GLY A 114 -34.77 32.09 -2.56
C GLY A 114 -33.39 32.11 -1.92
N ARG A 115 -33.08 33.13 -1.11
CA ARG A 115 -31.87 33.15 -0.31
C ARG A 115 -32.20 32.64 1.09
N THR A 116 -31.42 31.69 1.60
CA THR A 116 -31.51 31.25 3.00
C THR A 116 -30.13 31.10 3.60
N ARG A 117 -29.97 31.52 4.86
CA ARG A 117 -28.70 31.42 5.57
C ARG A 117 -28.72 30.20 6.48
N TYR A 118 -27.82 29.26 6.26
CA TYR A 118 -27.68 28.07 7.08
C TYR A 118 -26.22 27.75 7.36
N SER A 119 -25.90 27.47 8.63
CA SER A 119 -24.54 27.22 9.11
C SER A 119 -23.53 28.31 8.71
N GLY A 120 -23.96 29.57 8.69
CA GLY A 120 -23.12 30.72 8.33
C GLY A 120 -22.88 30.90 6.83
N ILE A 121 -23.33 29.96 5.99
CA ILE A 121 -23.26 30.01 4.54
C ILE A 121 -24.60 30.46 3.98
N GLU A 122 -24.56 31.19 2.89
CA GLU A 122 -25.74 31.72 2.22
C GLU A 122 -26.05 30.93 0.96
N TRP A 123 -27.19 30.26 0.99
CA TRP A 123 -27.65 29.33 -0.03
C TRP A 123 -28.68 30.02 -0.93
N ARG A 124 -28.66 29.68 -2.23
CA ARG A 124 -29.56 30.18 -3.28
C ARG A 124 -30.25 29.03 -3.99
#